data_AF-A0A6I6K0K9-F1
#
_entry.id   AF-A0A6I6K0K9-F1
#
_cell.length_a   1.000
_cell.length_b   1.000
_cell.length_c   1.000
_cell.angle_alpha   90.00
_cell.angle_beta   90.00
_cell.angle_gamma   90.00
#
_symmetry.space_group_name_H-M   'P 1'
#
loop_
_entity.id
_entity.type
_entity.pdbx_description
1 polymer ?
#
loop_
_entity_poly.entity_id
_entity_poly.type
_entity_poly.pdbx_seq_one_letter_code
_entity_poly.pdbx_strand_id
1 'polypeptide(L)' 'MSEIKNIKNTCFVCRSAVTSENSEINKEVFLPVCNTCKGSDKEKKAVEEQLDSLADGLVCGCI' A
#
# COMPACT_ATOMS: atom_id res chain seq x y z
N MET A 1 10.79 -25.81 3.80
CA MET A 1 10.85 -24.64 4.72
C MET A 1 10.14 -23.48 4.05
N SER A 2 9.28 -22.81 4.82
CA SER A 2 8.35 -21.78 4.36
C SER A 2 9.04 -20.43 4.24
N GLU A 3 9.23 -19.91 3.02
CA GLU A 3 9.62 -18.51 2.82
C GLU A 3 8.39 -17.61 2.95
N ILE A 4 8.16 -17.11 4.17
CA ILE A 4 7.24 -16.01 4.41
C ILE A 4 7.92 -14.74 3.89
N LYS A 5 7.85 -14.49 2.58
CA LYS A 5 8.11 -13.15 2.04
C LYS A 5 7.06 -12.23 2.64
N ASN A 6 7.45 -11.48 3.67
CA ASN A 6 6.62 -10.46 4.30
C ASN A 6 6.38 -9.31 3.29
N ILE A 7 5.48 -9.53 2.33
CA ILE A 7 4.97 -8.51 1.40
C ILE A 7 4.27 -7.38 2.17
N LYS A 8 3.89 -7.64 3.43
CA LYS A 8 3.31 -6.68 4.38
C LYS A 8 4.30 -5.62 4.89
N ASN A 9 5.59 -5.75 4.54
CA ASN A 9 6.67 -4.93 5.06
C ASN A 9 7.36 -4.16 3.93
N THR A 10 6.59 -3.69 2.94
CA THR A 10 7.13 -2.96 1.80
C THR A 10 6.28 -1.73 1.54
N CYS A 11 6.89 -0.55 1.46
CA CYS A 11 6.18 0.69 1.18
C CYS A 11 5.43 0.60 -0.15
N PHE A 12 4.12 0.87 -0.16
CA PHE A 12 3.34 0.77 -1.40
C PHE A 12 3.73 1.81 -2.45
N VAL A 13 4.33 2.93 -2.02
CA VAL A 13 4.74 4.04 -2.89
C VAL A 13 6.10 3.76 -3.53
N CYS A 14 7.14 3.57 -2.71
CA CYS A 14 8.52 3.44 -3.20
C CYS A 14 9.00 1.98 -3.31
N ARG A 15 8.18 1.01 -2.93
CA ARG A 15 8.50 -0.42 -2.88
C ARG A 15 9.75 -0.77 -2.07
N SER A 16 10.17 0.12 -1.18
CA SER A 16 11.28 -0.12 -0.26
C SER A 16 10.84 -0.98 0.91
N ALA A 17 11.74 -1.82 1.42
CA ALA A 17 11.49 -2.60 2.63
C ALA A 17 11.28 -1.63 3.81
N VAL A 18 10.19 -1.83 4.54
CA VAL A 18 9.82 -1.07 5.72
C VAL A 18 9.49 -2.01 6.87
N THR A 19 9.64 -1.54 8.10
CA THR A 19 9.20 -2.27 9.29
C THR A 19 8.00 -1.57 9.92
N SER A 20 7.29 -2.25 10.81
CA SER A 20 6.19 -1.65 11.58
C SER A 20 6.61 -0.43 12.42
N GLU A 21 7.91 -0.25 12.68
CA GLU A 21 8.47 0.91 13.39
C GLU A 21 8.80 2.08 12.44
N ASN A 22 9.09 1.81 11.17
CA ASN A 22 9.51 2.80 10.17
C ASN A 22 8.48 3.03 9.05
N SER A 23 7.28 2.48 9.22
CA SER A 23 6.14 2.68 8.33
C SER A 23 4.85 2.79 9.11
N GLU A 24 3.88 3.46 8.52
CA GLU A 24 2.53 3.59 9.04
C GLU A 24 1.54 3.04 8.02
N ILE A 25 0.40 2.51 8.48
CA ILE A 25 -0.65 2.06 7.56
C ILE A 25 -1.46 3.27 7.12
N ASN A 26 -1.53 3.52 5.81
CA ASN A 26 -2.40 4.56 5.31
C ASN A 26 -3.87 4.12 5.44
N LYS A 27 -4.74 5.02 5.92
CA LYS A 27 -6.15 4.71 6.23
C LYS A 27 -7.05 4.61 5.01
N GLU A 28 -6.63 5.18 3.88
CA GLU A 28 -7.44 5.18 2.65
C GLU A 28 -7.28 3.85 1.89
N VAL A 29 -6.06 3.35 1.76
CA VAL A 29 -5.75 2.12 0.98
C VAL A 29 -5.35 0.93 1.84
N PHE A 30 -5.24 1.09 3.17
CA PHE A 30 -4.82 0.04 4.11
C PHE A 30 -3.45 -0.61 3.78
N LEU A 31 -2.55 0.15 3.17
CA LEU A 31 -1.21 -0.29 2.79
C LEU A 31 -0.13 0.45 3.59
N PRO A 32 1.02 -0.20 3.87
CA PRO A 32 2.13 0.41 4.59
C PRO A 32 2.85 1.48 3.77
N VAL A 33 3.06 2.67 4.35
CA VAL A 33 3.82 3.79 3.79
C VAL A 33 5.02 4.10 4.67
N CYS A 34 6.22 4.24 4.08
CA CYS A 34 7.40 4.66 4.83
C CYS A 34 7.28 6.13 5.28
N ASN A 35 7.98 6.50 6.35
CA ASN A 35 7.99 7.89 6.84
C ASN A 35 8.47 8.92 5.81
N THR A 36 9.24 8.49 4.80
CA THR A 36 9.70 9.35 3.70
C THR A 36 8.60 9.66 2.69
N CYS A 37 7.74 8.68 2.38
CA CYS A 37 6.63 8.87 1.45
C CYS A 37 5.38 9.42 2.14
N LYS A 38 5.25 9.18 3.45
CA LYS A 38 4.15 9.67 4.28
C LYS A 38 4.01 11.19 4.16
N GLY A 39 2.81 11.66 3.85
CA GLY A 39 2.46 13.06 3.66
C GLY A 39 3.03 13.71 2.39
N SER A 40 3.67 12.95 1.50
CA SER A 40 4.20 13.46 0.24
C SER A 40 3.17 13.38 -0.90
N ASP A 41 3.33 14.20 -1.94
CA ASP A 41 2.49 14.14 -3.15
C ASP A 41 2.49 12.75 -3.81
N LYS A 42 3.62 12.02 -3.68
CA LYS A 42 3.75 10.64 -4.16
C LYS A 42 2.81 9.67 -3.45
N GLU A 43 2.56 9.85 -2.16
CA GLU A 43 1.60 9.02 -1.43
C GLU A 43 0.20 9.29 -1.94
N LYS A 44 -0.23 10.55 -1.99
CA LYS A 44 -1.57 10.92 -2.49
C LYS A 44 -1.85 10.34 -3.86
N LYS A 45 -0.92 10.52 -4.80
CA LYS A 45 -1.08 10.00 -6.16
C LYS A 45 -1.19 8.47 -6.17
N ALA A 46 -0.33 7.78 -5.42
CA ALA A 46 -0.39 6.32 -5.31
C ALA A 46 -1.67 5.82 -4.60
N VAL A 47 -2.22 6.60 -3.66
CA VAL A 47 -3.51 6.31 -3.02
C VAL A 47 -4.63 6.39 -4.04
N GLU A 48 -4.70 7.48 -4.80
CA GLU A 48 -5.70 7.66 -5.86
C GLU A 48 -5.62 6.55 -6.91
N GLU A 49 -4.42 6.21 -7.39
CA GLU A 49 -4.22 5.12 -8.36
C GLU A 49 -4.65 3.74 -7.81
N GLN A 50 -4.39 3.47 -6.53
CA GLN A 50 -4.83 2.23 -5.87
C GLN A 50 -6.35 2.19 -5.67
N LEU A 51 -6.95 3.30 -5.23
CA LEU A 51 -8.41 3.41 -5.04
C LEU A 51 -9.14 3.28 -6.38
N ASP A 52 -8.62 3.89 -7.44
CA ASP A 52 -9.17 3.80 -8.81
C ASP A 52 -9.08 2.35 -9.34
N SER A 53 -7.94 1.68 -9.14
CA SER A 53 -7.79 0.26 -9.49
C SER A 53 -8.71 -0.66 -8.68
N LEU A 54 -8.95 -0.37 -7.40
CA LEU A 54 -9.89 -1.10 -6.55
C LEU A 54 -11.35 -0.86 -6.97
N ALA A 55 -11.67 0.34 -7.43
CA ALA A 55 -12.99 0.69 -7.93
C ALA A 55 -13.30 -0.04 -9.24
N ASP A 56 -12.32 -0.15 -10.15
CA ASP A 56 -12.47 -0.91 -11.41
C ASP A 56 -12.61 -2.42 -11.14
N GLY A 57 -11.94 -2.94 -10.10
CA GLY A 57 -12.05 -4.33 -9.64
C GLY A 57 -13.29 -4.66 -8.80
N LEU A 58 -14.12 -3.68 -8.43
CA LEU A 58 -15.36 -3.89 -7.68
C LEU A 58 -16.54 -4.29 -8.61
N VAL A 59 -16.24 -4.80 -9.80
CA VAL A 59 -17.15 -5.76 -10.48
C VAL A 59 -16.76 -7.16 -10.00
N CYS A 60 -16.84 -7.40 -8.69
CA CYS A 60 -17.00 -8.75 -8.19
C CYS A 60 -18.40 -9.18 -8.64
N GLY A 61 -18.47 -9.70 -9.86
CA GLY A 61 -19.61 -10.46 -10.32
C GLY A 61 -19.81 -11.59 -9.34
N CYS A 62 -20.74 -11.40 -8.40
CA CYS A 62 -21.42 -12.49 -7.74
C CYS A 62 -22.08 -13.31 -8.86
N ILE A 63 -21.44 -14.39 -9.31
CA ILE A 63 -22.13 -15.52 -9.92
C ILE A 63 -21.45 -16.83 -9.55
#